data_AF-A0AA35N7V8-F1
#
_entry.id   AF-A0AA35N7V8-F1
#
_cell.length_a   1.000
_cell.length_b   1.000
_cell.length_c   1.000
_cell.angle_alpha   90.00
_cell.angle_beta   90.00
_cell.angle_gamma   90.00
#
_symmetry.space_group_name_H-M   'P 1'
#
loop_
_entity.id
_entity.type
_entity.pdbx_description
1 polymer ?
#
loop_
_entity_poly.entity_id
_entity_poly.type
_entity_poly.pdbx_seq_one_letter_code
_entity_poly.pdbx_strand_id
1 'polypeptide(L)'
;MSSSNTKKSNTRNYSYTCHTCNSSYVGRREQADKTKRFCKDSCRKAKSRQPDKATKRQSRIEDQFNRFCKSSFGQWIIRECIKANTVCIMMTHTTASLFELEQFHNRYYKCYGFNPDEQKSVYHRCHIQARIGVDGSVGALHPINLFIGLWRPNQQAGNKFVSADAGLSIPAHKLQKKWQVAVGHTNQQVAKKVRALLGTEFIEYLAQSAALKLDTLHTLARQIYNRQQKGTAVRELEDRCTLGQLEQLPLEQLELMDAHQRGKDSFTRFASDKHTRVSLCVYADELERMAAASPSQRHRDNCTFMLGLVRVLGIYIAQRECPVDGGHKAFLPQKGFEWQPLTYMNWQQPWGKPSQQLIDADHRLLIESITEHCYHALSGADIPKGLLRARLLKRLDVATLAPTVLVPDELRFKKLGTWPNYIAALYADAELVWQPLLALGLCTAEQLDAARTGLLDCLHAAIEKGRQDYLAQPRFKRIYRGRYYDQWGFKGYPAHLEFPPVAAEPLPKVA
;
A
#
# COMPACT_ATOMS: atom_id res chain seq x y z
N MET A 1 19.48 31.31 89.98
CA MET A 1 18.82 31.43 88.67
C MET A 1 19.45 30.45 87.70
N SER A 2 18.60 29.73 86.99
CA SER A 2 18.85 28.47 86.30
C SER A 2 19.95 28.52 85.23
N SER A 3 20.90 27.59 85.32
CA SER A 3 21.80 27.25 84.23
C SER A 3 21.08 26.35 83.21
N SER A 4 20.94 26.86 81.99
CA SER A 4 20.32 26.19 80.86
C SER A 4 21.17 25.01 80.36
N ASN A 5 20.68 23.78 80.53
CA ASN A 5 21.24 22.59 79.91
C ASN A 5 20.91 22.55 78.41
N THR A 6 21.84 23.03 77.58
CA THR A 6 21.83 22.82 76.14
C THR A 6 22.28 21.39 75.83
N LYS A 7 21.33 20.51 75.47
CA LYS A 7 21.62 19.18 74.91
C LYS A 7 22.35 19.34 73.57
N LYS A 8 23.66 19.09 73.56
CA LYS A 8 24.46 18.95 72.33
C LYS A 8 23.97 17.72 71.54
N SER A 9 23.18 17.93 70.49
CA SER A 9 22.80 16.85 69.57
C SER A 9 24.00 16.44 68.73
N ASN A 10 24.59 15.30 69.05
CA ASN A 10 25.71 14.72 68.32
C ASN A 10 25.22 14.29 66.92
N THR A 11 25.38 15.16 65.92
CA THR A 11 24.82 14.95 64.58
C THR A 11 25.86 14.19 63.75
N ARG A 12 25.73 12.86 63.68
CA ARG A 12 26.58 12.03 62.80
C ARG A 12 26.24 12.34 61.34
N ASN A 13 27.24 12.77 60.60
CA ASN A 13 27.16 13.04 59.17
C ASN A 13 27.66 11.81 58.40
N TYR A 14 26.88 11.36 57.42
CA TYR A 14 27.20 10.20 56.58
C TYR A 14 27.46 10.65 55.14
N SER A 15 28.53 10.17 54.52
CA SER A 15 28.84 10.44 53.11
C SER A 15 28.14 9.45 52.19
N TYR A 16 27.41 9.96 51.20
CA TYR A 16 26.67 9.17 50.21
C TYR A 16 26.96 9.62 48.79
N THR A 17 26.75 8.70 47.85
CA THR A 17 26.68 9.01 46.42
C THR A 17 25.20 9.03 46.00
N CYS A 18 24.78 10.11 45.33
CA CYS A 18 23.41 10.23 44.83
C CYS A 18 23.13 9.20 43.73
N HIS A 19 22.03 8.46 43.84
CA HIS A 19 21.64 7.42 42.87
C HIS A 19 21.25 7.96 41.49
N THR A 20 20.90 9.25 41.39
CA THR A 20 20.42 9.86 40.13
C THR A 20 21.51 10.59 39.37
N CYS A 21 22.35 11.36 40.06
CA CYS A 21 23.38 12.22 39.43
C CYS A 21 24.81 11.83 39.80
N ASN A 22 24.99 10.75 40.57
CA ASN A 22 26.28 10.21 41.01
C ASN A 22 27.19 11.20 41.79
N SER A 23 26.66 12.35 42.21
CA SER A 23 27.40 13.32 43.02
C SER A 23 27.48 12.87 44.48
N SER A 24 28.63 13.08 45.12
CA SER A 24 28.78 12.92 46.56
C SER A 24 27.96 13.98 47.32
N TYR A 25 27.35 13.58 48.44
CA TYR A 25 26.63 14.49 49.35
C TYR A 25 26.64 13.94 50.78
N VAL A 26 26.43 14.82 51.76
CA VAL A 26 26.41 14.45 53.19
C VAL A 26 24.96 14.41 53.69
N GLY A 27 24.57 13.30 54.31
CA GLY A 27 23.26 13.10 54.92
C GLY A 27 23.32 13.04 56.45
N ARG A 28 22.26 13.52 57.11
CA ARG A 28 22.12 13.51 58.59
C ARG A 28 21.54 12.22 59.17
N ARG A 29 21.14 11.28 58.31
CA ARG A 29 20.54 10.00 58.70
C ARG A 29 21.24 8.88 57.95
N GLU A 30 21.38 7.74 58.61
CA GLU A 30 21.86 6.53 57.99
C GLU A 30 20.82 6.02 56.96
N GLN A 31 21.23 5.80 55.71
CA GLN A 31 20.38 5.28 54.65
C GLN A 31 20.97 3.97 54.13
N ALA A 32 20.48 2.84 54.65
CA ALA A 32 20.94 1.51 54.25
C ALA A 32 20.68 1.22 52.76
N ASP A 33 19.52 1.62 52.25
CA ASP A 33 19.10 1.40 50.86
C ASP A 33 19.78 2.41 49.92
N LYS A 34 20.71 1.91 49.07
CA LYS A 34 21.44 2.71 48.08
C LYS A 34 20.50 3.38 47.06
N THR A 35 19.35 2.78 46.78
CA THR A 35 18.40 3.28 45.76
C THR A 35 17.59 4.49 46.23
N LYS A 36 17.60 4.79 47.54
CA LYS A 36 16.89 5.91 48.18
C LYS A 36 17.81 7.08 48.52
N ARG A 37 19.08 7.03 48.11
CA ARG A 37 20.09 8.07 48.36
C ARG A 37 20.02 9.15 47.29
N PHE A 38 19.50 10.33 47.65
CA PHE A 38 19.36 11.47 46.74
C PHE A 38 19.96 12.73 47.37
N CYS A 39 20.80 13.45 46.63
CA CYS A 39 21.43 14.68 47.11
C CYS A 39 20.46 15.86 47.23
N LYS A 40 19.39 15.87 46.43
CA LYS A 40 18.36 16.92 46.37
C LYS A 40 16.99 16.32 46.05
N ASP A 41 15.94 17.03 46.43
CA ASP A 41 14.54 16.65 46.09
C ASP A 41 14.29 16.57 44.58
N SER A 42 15.02 17.34 43.78
CA SER A 42 15.02 17.23 42.32
C SER A 42 15.51 15.86 41.83
N CYS A 43 16.54 15.29 42.46
CA CYS A 43 17.07 13.96 42.12
C CYS A 43 16.11 12.83 42.54
N ARG A 44 15.44 12.99 43.70
CA ARG A 44 14.37 12.08 44.15
C ARG A 44 13.18 12.10 43.19
N LYS A 45 12.70 13.30 42.83
CA LYS A 45 11.62 13.49 41.85
C LYS A 45 12.02 13.00 40.46
N ALA A 46 13.27 13.20 40.03
CA ALA A 46 13.77 12.69 38.76
C ALA A 46 13.79 11.16 38.74
N LYS A 47 14.16 10.50 39.84
CA LYS A 47 14.07 9.04 39.96
C LYS A 47 12.62 8.55 39.98
N SER A 48 11.71 9.21 40.70
CA SER A 48 10.29 8.84 40.71
C SER A 48 9.62 9.06 39.35
N ARG A 49 10.13 10.02 38.55
CA ARG A 49 9.70 10.30 37.17
C ARG A 49 10.39 9.43 36.12
N GLN A 50 11.36 8.60 36.50
CA GLN A 50 11.88 7.51 35.67
C GLN A 50 11.07 6.26 36.01
N PRO A 51 9.87 6.06 35.45
CA PRO A 51 9.26 4.74 35.52
C PRO A 51 10.22 3.74 34.88
N ASP A 52 10.23 2.55 35.45
CA ASP A 52 11.01 1.44 34.92
C ASP A 52 10.69 1.28 33.43
N LYS A 53 11.73 1.11 32.60
CA LYS A 53 11.59 0.91 31.16
C LYS A 53 10.66 -0.29 30.89
N ALA A 54 10.71 -1.30 31.75
CA ALA A 54 9.82 -2.45 31.72
C ALA A 54 8.35 -2.06 31.94
N THR A 55 8.05 -1.27 32.98
CA THR A 55 6.68 -0.81 33.26
C THR A 55 6.12 0.08 32.16
N LYS A 56 6.94 0.99 31.60
CA LYS A 56 6.56 1.79 30.42
C LYS A 56 6.24 0.93 29.21
N ARG A 57 7.08 -0.08 28.95
CA ARG A 57 6.86 -1.03 27.84
C ARG A 57 5.56 -1.80 28.05
N GLN A 58 5.32 -2.31 29.27
CA GLN A 58 4.09 -3.03 29.58
C GLN A 58 2.84 -2.16 29.43
N SER A 59 2.85 -0.94 29.98
CA SER A 59 1.75 0.03 29.81
C SER A 59 1.48 0.31 28.33
N ARG A 60 2.54 0.50 27.53
CA ARG A 60 2.41 0.68 26.08
C ARG A 60 1.76 -0.54 25.42
N ILE A 61 2.19 -1.75 25.77
CA ILE A 61 1.61 -2.98 25.21
C ILE A 61 0.12 -3.08 25.54
N GLU A 62 -0.28 -2.81 26.78
CA GLU A 62 -1.70 -2.83 27.16
C GLU A 62 -2.51 -1.74 26.44
N ASP A 63 -1.95 -0.54 26.31
CA ASP A 63 -2.59 0.55 25.54
C ASP A 63 -2.76 0.17 24.07
N GLN A 64 -1.74 -0.45 23.46
CA GLN A 64 -1.82 -0.95 22.09
C GLN A 64 -2.79 -2.12 21.97
N PHE A 65 -2.88 -3.00 22.96
CA PHE A 65 -3.87 -4.08 22.97
C PHE A 65 -5.31 -3.55 23.03
N ASN A 66 -5.56 -2.54 23.86
CA ASN A 66 -6.85 -1.86 23.93
C ASN A 66 -7.18 -1.17 22.60
N ARG A 67 -6.20 -0.55 21.94
CA ARG A 67 -6.35 0.03 20.60
C ARG A 67 -6.57 -1.02 19.53
N PHE A 68 -5.90 -2.16 19.60
CA PHE A 68 -6.10 -3.30 18.70
C PHE A 68 -7.57 -3.75 18.76
N CYS A 69 -8.14 -3.86 19.96
CA CYS A 69 -9.54 -4.19 20.14
C CYS A 69 -10.50 -3.13 19.55
N LYS A 70 -10.03 -1.94 19.20
CA LYS A 70 -10.83 -0.82 18.66
C LYS A 70 -10.34 -0.35 17.28
N SER A 71 -9.38 -1.05 16.68
CA SER A 71 -8.86 -0.74 15.36
C SER A 71 -9.62 -1.55 14.32
N SER A 72 -9.72 -1.03 13.10
CA SER A 72 -10.39 -1.74 12.00
C SER A 72 -9.73 -3.09 11.73
N PHE A 73 -8.41 -3.17 11.91
CA PHE A 73 -7.59 -4.37 11.75
C PHE A 73 -7.89 -5.42 12.83
N GLY A 74 -7.84 -5.05 14.10
CA GLY A 74 -8.11 -6.00 15.18
C GLY A 74 -9.57 -6.45 15.20
N GLN A 75 -10.52 -5.54 14.93
CA GLN A 75 -11.93 -5.89 14.75
C GLN A 75 -12.15 -6.87 13.59
N TRP A 76 -11.43 -6.71 12.49
CA TRP A 76 -11.49 -7.67 11.39
C TRP A 76 -10.98 -9.05 11.82
N ILE A 77 -9.79 -9.14 12.45
CA ILE A 77 -9.26 -10.42 12.97
C ILE A 77 -10.25 -11.09 13.91
N ILE A 78 -10.79 -10.34 14.88
CA ILE A 78 -11.76 -10.86 15.85
C ILE A 78 -12.99 -11.44 15.14
N ARG A 79 -13.55 -10.71 14.16
CA ARG A 79 -14.70 -11.21 13.37
C ARG A 79 -14.35 -12.46 12.57
N GLU A 80 -13.16 -12.56 12.00
CA GLU A 80 -12.73 -13.76 11.28
C GLU A 80 -12.58 -14.96 12.23
N CYS A 81 -12.02 -14.78 13.42
CA CYS A 81 -11.95 -15.81 14.46
C CYS A 81 -13.35 -16.29 14.90
N ILE A 82 -14.30 -15.37 15.05
CA ILE A 82 -15.70 -15.69 15.36
C ILE A 82 -16.32 -16.49 14.22
N LYS A 83 -16.18 -16.03 12.97
CA LYS A 83 -16.73 -16.72 11.79
C LYS A 83 -16.11 -18.11 11.55
N ALA A 84 -14.87 -18.32 11.97
CA ALA A 84 -14.20 -19.62 11.92
C ALA A 84 -14.48 -20.51 13.14
N ASN A 85 -15.19 -20.01 14.17
CA ASN A 85 -15.41 -20.66 15.46
C ASN A 85 -14.13 -21.04 16.21
N THR A 86 -12.99 -20.44 15.88
CA THR A 86 -11.70 -20.74 16.52
C THR A 86 -10.69 -19.61 16.32
N VAL A 87 -9.84 -19.35 17.31
CA VAL A 87 -8.67 -18.48 17.15
C VAL A 87 -7.49 -19.19 16.50
N CYS A 88 -7.57 -20.51 16.29
CA CYS A 88 -6.51 -21.28 15.62
C CYS A 88 -6.17 -20.73 14.23
N ILE A 89 -7.06 -20.00 13.57
CA ILE A 89 -6.78 -19.38 12.26
C ILE A 89 -5.58 -18.42 12.31
N MET A 90 -5.24 -17.92 13.51
CA MET A 90 -4.08 -17.07 13.75
C MET A 90 -2.82 -17.86 14.09
N MET A 91 -2.85 -19.20 14.08
CA MET A 91 -1.63 -20.00 14.31
C MET A 91 -0.56 -19.68 13.28
N THR A 92 0.70 -19.99 13.63
CA THR A 92 1.90 -19.81 12.78
C THR A 92 2.28 -18.38 12.43
N HIS A 93 1.61 -17.37 12.98
CA HIS A 93 2.02 -15.98 12.82
C HIS A 93 3.30 -15.66 13.61
N THR A 94 4.27 -15.08 12.92
CA THR A 94 5.37 -14.31 13.50
C THR A 94 5.02 -12.83 13.57
N THR A 95 5.80 -12.06 14.33
CA THR A 95 5.70 -10.59 14.40
C THR A 95 5.72 -9.95 13.01
N ALA A 96 6.61 -10.41 12.11
CA ALA A 96 6.69 -9.91 10.73
C ALA A 96 5.40 -10.21 9.93
N SER A 97 4.90 -11.44 10.01
CA SER A 97 3.67 -11.83 9.30
C SER A 97 2.42 -11.09 9.79
N LEU A 98 2.39 -10.63 11.05
CA LEU A 98 1.30 -9.79 11.57
C LEU A 98 1.33 -8.39 10.94
N PHE A 99 2.52 -7.80 10.75
CA PHE A 99 2.67 -6.55 10.01
C PHE A 99 2.27 -6.71 8.54
N GLU A 100 2.63 -7.83 7.90
CA GLU A 100 2.19 -8.13 6.53
C GLU A 100 0.66 -8.30 6.44
N LEU A 101 0.04 -8.92 7.45
CA LEU A 101 -1.41 -9.06 7.52
C LEU A 101 -2.11 -7.71 7.69
N GLU A 102 -1.54 -6.81 8.50
CA GLU A 102 -2.00 -5.43 8.63
C GLU A 102 -1.84 -4.66 7.31
N GLN A 103 -0.71 -4.82 6.62
CA GLN A 103 -0.51 -4.22 5.30
C GLN A 103 -1.50 -4.75 4.26
N PHE A 104 -1.79 -6.07 4.26
CA PHE A 104 -2.82 -6.66 3.41
C PHE A 104 -4.19 -6.06 3.69
N HIS A 105 -4.57 -5.94 4.96
CA HIS A 105 -5.82 -5.30 5.38
C HIS A 105 -5.92 -3.85 4.88
N ASN A 106 -4.84 -3.08 5.03
CA ASN A 106 -4.78 -1.69 4.56
C ASN A 106 -4.83 -1.59 3.03
N ARG A 107 -4.21 -2.52 2.28
CA ARG A 107 -4.29 -2.58 0.81
C ARG A 107 -5.71 -2.88 0.34
N TYR A 108 -6.42 -3.79 1.01
CA TYR A 108 -7.83 -4.08 0.72
C TYR A 108 -8.71 -2.84 0.81
N TYR A 109 -8.53 -2.00 1.85
CA TYR A 109 -9.29 -0.75 1.98
C TYR A 109 -9.03 0.26 0.86
N LYS A 110 -7.94 0.14 0.10
CA LYS A 110 -7.65 0.99 -1.05
C LYS A 110 -8.25 0.45 -2.36
N CYS A 111 -8.74 -0.77 -2.37
CA CYS A 111 -9.43 -1.38 -3.51
C CYS A 111 -10.92 -1.08 -3.41
N TYR A 112 -11.29 0.20 -3.30
CA TYR A 112 -12.70 0.62 -3.23
C TYR A 112 -13.47 0.03 -4.41
N GLY A 113 -14.78 -0.15 -4.23
CA GLY A 113 -15.64 -0.70 -5.27
C GLY A 113 -16.91 -1.26 -4.65
N PHE A 114 -18.04 -0.69 -5.05
CA PHE A 114 -19.38 -1.13 -4.66
C PHE A 114 -20.20 -1.34 -5.94
N ASN A 115 -20.82 -2.50 -6.06
CA ASN A 115 -21.80 -2.76 -7.10
C ASN A 115 -23.18 -2.35 -6.56
N PRO A 116 -23.79 -1.26 -7.05
CA PRO A 116 -25.07 -0.79 -6.57
C PRO A 116 -26.20 -1.79 -6.87
N ASP A 117 -26.13 -2.48 -8.01
CA ASP A 117 -27.18 -3.41 -8.45
C ASP A 117 -27.25 -4.64 -7.55
N GLU A 118 -26.10 -5.10 -7.06
CA GLU A 118 -26.00 -6.29 -6.21
C GLU A 118 -25.82 -5.97 -4.72
N GLN A 119 -25.71 -4.69 -4.38
CA GLN A 119 -25.41 -4.18 -3.05
C GLN A 119 -24.19 -4.85 -2.38
N LYS A 120 -23.17 -5.15 -3.17
CA LYS A 120 -21.97 -5.91 -2.75
C LYS A 120 -20.70 -5.15 -3.09
N SER A 121 -19.64 -5.39 -2.31
CA SER A 121 -18.32 -4.89 -2.69
C SER A 121 -17.82 -5.65 -3.92
N VAL A 122 -17.18 -4.93 -4.85
CA VAL A 122 -16.57 -5.52 -6.06
C VAL A 122 -15.44 -6.48 -5.68
N TYR A 123 -14.69 -6.14 -4.63
CA TYR A 123 -13.53 -6.88 -4.17
C TYR A 123 -13.77 -7.56 -2.84
N HIS A 124 -13.33 -8.80 -2.71
CA HIS A 124 -13.38 -9.58 -1.49
C HIS A 124 -11.97 -9.98 -1.03
N ARG A 125 -11.82 -10.17 0.28
CA ARG A 125 -10.68 -10.89 0.85
C ARG A 125 -10.92 -12.38 0.63
N CYS A 126 -10.33 -12.90 -0.43
CA CYS A 126 -10.46 -14.29 -0.85
C CYS A 126 -9.48 -15.14 -0.05
N HIS A 127 -9.90 -16.35 0.31
CA HIS A 127 -9.03 -17.33 0.92
C HIS A 127 -8.60 -18.35 -0.13
N ILE A 128 -7.33 -18.75 -0.12
CA ILE A 128 -6.84 -19.87 -0.92
C ILE A 128 -7.38 -21.17 -0.34
N GLN A 129 -7.08 -21.42 0.93
CA GLN A 129 -7.72 -22.46 1.74
C GLN A 129 -8.90 -21.86 2.47
N ALA A 130 -10.10 -22.36 2.21
CA ALA A 130 -11.34 -21.80 2.72
C ALA A 130 -11.34 -21.62 4.25
N ARG A 131 -12.00 -20.56 4.73
CA ARG A 131 -12.12 -20.28 6.18
C ARG A 131 -12.60 -21.51 6.96
N ILE A 132 -13.59 -22.22 6.42
CA ILE A 132 -14.04 -23.53 6.91
C ILE A 132 -14.15 -24.43 5.69
N GLY A 133 -13.25 -25.40 5.58
CA GLY A 133 -13.25 -26.40 4.53
C GLY A 133 -14.36 -27.44 4.73
N VAL A 134 -14.72 -28.12 3.65
CA VAL A 134 -15.73 -29.21 3.66
C VAL A 134 -15.28 -30.37 4.56
N ASP A 135 -13.98 -30.61 4.66
CA ASP A 135 -13.36 -31.63 5.51
C ASP A 135 -13.22 -31.22 6.99
N GLY A 136 -13.76 -30.05 7.36
CA GLY A 136 -13.61 -29.47 8.69
C GLY A 136 -12.23 -28.86 8.95
N SER A 137 -11.34 -28.82 7.96
CA SER A 137 -10.12 -28.01 8.03
C SER A 137 -10.47 -26.53 8.04
N VAL A 138 -9.53 -25.72 8.49
CA VAL A 138 -9.73 -24.29 8.65
C VAL A 138 -8.55 -23.55 8.02
N GLY A 139 -8.83 -22.73 7.01
CA GLY A 139 -7.84 -21.85 6.40
C GLY A 139 -7.28 -20.85 7.39
N ALA A 140 -5.96 -20.70 7.42
CA ALA A 140 -5.30 -19.73 8.29
C ALA A 140 -5.57 -18.29 7.80
N LEU A 141 -5.71 -17.35 8.73
CA LEU A 141 -5.85 -15.92 8.44
C LEU A 141 -4.47 -15.29 8.21
N HIS A 142 -3.74 -15.82 7.25
CA HIS A 142 -2.33 -15.46 6.99
C HIS A 142 -2.19 -14.78 5.62
N PRO A 143 -1.27 -13.82 5.42
CA PRO A 143 -1.06 -13.15 4.13
C PRO A 143 -0.87 -14.11 2.95
N ILE A 144 -0.22 -15.25 3.17
CA ILE A 144 0.03 -16.26 2.12
C ILE A 144 -1.20 -17.14 1.83
N ASN A 145 -2.25 -17.07 2.65
CA ASN A 145 -3.52 -17.76 2.43
C ASN A 145 -4.63 -16.79 1.96
N LEU A 146 -4.34 -15.50 1.88
CA LEU A 146 -5.30 -14.46 1.54
C LEU A 146 -4.89 -13.77 0.25
N PHE A 147 -5.86 -13.39 -0.57
CA PHE A 147 -5.64 -12.47 -1.68
C PHE A 147 -6.85 -11.55 -1.88
N ILE A 148 -6.67 -10.45 -2.60
CA ILE A 148 -7.78 -9.58 -3.01
C ILE A 148 -8.25 -10.02 -4.39
N GLY A 149 -9.51 -10.43 -4.49
CA GLY A 149 -10.09 -10.94 -5.73
C GLY A 149 -11.52 -10.44 -5.93
N LEU A 150 -12.07 -10.69 -7.11
CA LEU A 150 -13.45 -10.31 -7.42
C LEU A 150 -14.45 -11.16 -6.62
N TRP A 151 -15.58 -10.54 -6.26
CA TRP A 151 -16.58 -11.15 -5.41
C TRP A 151 -17.21 -12.43 -6.02
N ARG A 152 -17.49 -12.42 -7.33
CA ARG A 152 -18.23 -13.49 -8.03
C ARG A 152 -17.46 -14.81 -8.10
N PRO A 153 -16.20 -14.85 -8.58
CA PRO A 153 -15.41 -16.08 -8.52
C PRO A 153 -15.22 -16.60 -7.10
N ASN A 154 -15.07 -15.71 -6.11
CA ASN A 154 -14.95 -16.11 -4.71
C ASN A 154 -16.22 -16.78 -4.17
N GLN A 155 -17.41 -16.31 -4.54
CA GLN A 155 -18.66 -16.96 -4.16
C GLN A 155 -18.85 -18.31 -4.86
N GLN A 156 -18.46 -18.42 -6.14
CA GLN A 156 -18.54 -19.67 -6.91
C GLN A 156 -17.58 -20.75 -6.39
N ALA A 157 -16.39 -20.34 -5.95
CA ALA A 157 -15.41 -21.21 -5.30
C ALA A 157 -15.94 -21.69 -3.93
N GLY A 158 -16.52 -20.79 -3.13
CA GLY A 158 -17.13 -21.13 -1.85
C GLY A 158 -16.13 -21.76 -0.88
N ASN A 159 -16.48 -22.92 -0.33
CA ASN A 159 -15.63 -23.70 0.59
C ASN A 159 -14.95 -24.91 -0.09
N LYS A 160 -14.98 -24.98 -1.42
CA LYS A 160 -14.41 -26.09 -2.17
C LYS A 160 -12.89 -26.12 -1.97
N PHE A 161 -12.37 -27.32 -1.80
CA PHE A 161 -10.94 -27.56 -1.80
C PHE A 161 -10.39 -27.37 -3.22
N VAL A 162 -9.37 -26.53 -3.36
CA VAL A 162 -8.76 -26.21 -4.67
C VAL A 162 -7.44 -26.94 -4.87
N SER A 163 -6.55 -26.90 -3.89
CA SER A 163 -5.21 -27.50 -3.99
C SER A 163 -4.63 -27.82 -2.61
N ALA A 164 -3.69 -28.77 -2.54
CA ALA A 164 -3.04 -29.18 -1.30
C ALA A 164 -1.78 -28.36 -0.97
N ASP A 165 -1.16 -27.76 -1.98
CA ASP A 165 0.16 -27.11 -1.92
C ASP A 165 0.08 -25.58 -1.90
N ALA A 166 -1.08 -24.98 -2.14
CA ALA A 166 -1.26 -23.53 -2.06
C ALA A 166 -2.00 -23.11 -0.79
N GLY A 167 -1.65 -21.93 -0.27
CA GLY A 167 -2.26 -21.38 0.94
C GLY A 167 -1.86 -22.13 2.21
N LEU A 168 -2.55 -21.80 3.31
CA LEU A 168 -2.32 -22.43 4.60
C LEU A 168 -3.64 -22.93 5.16
N SER A 169 -3.70 -24.24 5.43
CA SER A 169 -4.83 -24.88 6.09
C SER A 169 -4.38 -25.55 7.38
N ILE A 170 -5.26 -25.54 8.37
CA ILE A 170 -5.10 -26.23 9.65
C ILE A 170 -6.07 -27.42 9.63
N PRO A 171 -5.57 -28.66 9.57
CA PRO A 171 -6.41 -29.85 9.62
C PRO A 171 -7.28 -29.88 10.87
N ALA A 172 -8.49 -30.44 10.75
CA ALA A 172 -9.46 -30.52 11.85
C ALA A 172 -8.88 -31.12 13.13
N HIS A 173 -8.07 -32.18 13.01
CA HIS A 173 -7.45 -32.87 14.15
C HIS A 173 -6.39 -32.01 14.90
N LYS A 174 -5.87 -30.94 14.28
CA LYS A 174 -4.95 -30.00 14.93
C LYS A 174 -5.68 -28.85 15.64
N LEU A 175 -7.00 -28.72 15.46
CA LEU A 175 -7.80 -27.70 16.12
C LEU A 175 -8.01 -28.06 17.60
N GLN A 176 -7.45 -27.26 18.50
CA GLN A 176 -7.54 -27.53 19.93
C GLN A 176 -8.80 -26.89 20.52
N LYS A 177 -9.56 -27.65 21.32
CA LYS A 177 -10.80 -27.18 21.98
C LYS A 177 -10.61 -25.90 22.79
N LYS A 178 -9.46 -25.72 23.46
CA LYS A 178 -9.17 -24.52 24.26
C LYS A 178 -9.20 -23.21 23.45
N TRP A 179 -8.93 -23.30 22.14
CA TRP A 179 -8.91 -22.17 21.22
C TRP A 179 -10.23 -21.96 20.47
N GLN A 180 -11.25 -22.78 20.72
CA GLN A 180 -12.57 -22.56 20.15
C GLN A 180 -13.18 -21.24 20.63
N VAL A 181 -13.95 -20.62 19.74
CA VAL A 181 -14.75 -19.42 20.01
C VAL A 181 -16.19 -19.87 20.14
N ALA A 182 -16.74 -19.74 21.35
CA ALA A 182 -18.12 -20.10 21.64
C ALA A 182 -19.08 -18.98 21.19
N VAL A 183 -20.33 -19.37 20.93
CA VAL A 183 -21.43 -18.43 20.71
C VAL A 183 -21.59 -17.56 21.96
N GLY A 184 -21.59 -16.24 21.78
CA GLY A 184 -21.69 -15.27 22.88
C GLY A 184 -20.36 -14.76 23.44
N HIS A 185 -19.21 -15.26 22.98
CA HIS A 185 -17.93 -14.63 23.33
C HIS A 185 -17.89 -13.16 22.86
N THR A 186 -17.48 -12.26 23.75
CA THR A 186 -17.30 -10.84 23.43
C THR A 186 -16.04 -10.63 22.60
N ASN A 187 -15.99 -9.53 21.84
CA ASN A 187 -14.81 -9.17 21.05
C ASN A 187 -13.53 -9.12 21.89
N GLN A 188 -13.63 -8.63 23.13
CA GLN A 188 -12.49 -8.55 24.05
C GLN A 188 -12.04 -9.95 24.53
N GLN A 189 -12.97 -10.89 24.76
CA GLN A 189 -12.63 -12.27 25.11
C GLN A 189 -11.90 -12.97 23.95
N VAL A 190 -12.38 -12.80 22.72
CA VAL A 190 -11.71 -13.33 21.52
C VAL A 190 -10.32 -12.72 21.35
N ALA A 191 -10.17 -11.41 21.51
CA ALA A 191 -8.87 -10.74 21.46
C ALA A 191 -7.89 -11.25 22.52
N LYS A 192 -8.36 -11.51 23.74
CA LYS A 192 -7.54 -12.12 24.81
C LYS A 192 -7.10 -13.54 24.43
N LYS A 193 -7.98 -14.34 23.79
CA LYS A 193 -7.61 -15.66 23.25
C LYS A 193 -6.56 -15.57 22.15
N VAL A 194 -6.69 -14.61 21.23
CA VAL A 194 -5.67 -14.36 20.18
C VAL A 194 -4.32 -14.01 20.82
N ARG A 195 -4.31 -13.10 21.79
CA ARG A 195 -3.10 -12.73 22.55
C ARG A 195 -2.47 -13.93 23.25
N ALA A 196 -3.29 -14.78 23.88
CA ALA A 196 -2.81 -15.99 24.56
C ALA A 196 -2.28 -17.04 23.59
N LEU A 197 -2.88 -17.19 22.40
CA LEU A 197 -2.43 -18.12 21.37
C LEU A 197 -1.07 -17.72 20.79
N LEU A 198 -0.92 -16.44 20.43
CA LEU A 198 0.27 -15.92 19.75
C LEU A 198 1.44 -15.62 20.70
N GLY A 199 1.16 -15.38 21.98
CA GLY A 199 2.18 -15.18 23.01
C GLY A 199 3.14 -14.03 22.68
N THR A 200 4.43 -14.36 22.61
CA THR A 200 5.54 -13.41 22.43
C THR A 200 5.43 -12.63 21.12
N GLU A 201 5.08 -13.30 20.02
CA GLU A 201 4.99 -12.66 18.69
C GLU A 201 3.96 -11.53 18.67
N PHE A 202 2.82 -11.71 19.33
CA PHE A 202 1.81 -10.65 19.41
C PHE A 202 2.23 -9.52 20.36
N ILE A 203 2.92 -9.83 21.45
CA ILE A 203 3.46 -8.83 22.36
C ILE A 203 4.51 -7.96 21.65
N GLU A 204 5.38 -8.58 20.86
CA GLU A 204 6.39 -7.89 20.08
C GLU A 204 5.78 -7.03 18.97
N TYR A 205 4.80 -7.56 18.23
CA TYR A 205 4.00 -6.79 17.29
C TYR A 205 3.39 -5.55 17.93
N LEU A 206 2.71 -5.68 19.08
CA LEU A 206 2.12 -4.55 19.79
C LEU A 206 3.17 -3.55 20.30
N ALA A 207 4.34 -4.03 20.73
CA ALA A 207 5.43 -3.17 21.18
C ALA A 207 6.05 -2.36 20.04
N GLN A 208 6.18 -2.96 18.86
CA GLN A 208 6.77 -2.36 17.66
C GLN A 208 5.77 -1.52 16.86
N SER A 209 4.48 -1.83 16.93
CA SER A 209 3.45 -1.12 16.16
C SER A 209 3.50 0.38 16.46
N ALA A 210 3.61 1.15 15.37
CA ALA A 210 3.61 2.61 15.39
C ALA A 210 2.17 3.11 15.62
N ALA A 211 1.73 3.03 16.88
CA ALA A 211 0.43 3.45 17.38
C ALA A 211 -0.75 3.00 16.51
N LEU A 212 -1.27 1.80 16.79
CA LEU A 212 -2.52 1.31 16.21
C LEU A 212 -3.59 2.40 16.23
N LYS A 213 -4.10 2.70 15.05
CA LYS A 213 -5.13 3.72 14.86
C LYS A 213 -6.47 3.13 15.26
N LEU A 214 -7.23 3.92 16.01
CA LEU A 214 -8.64 3.62 16.24
C LEU A 214 -9.36 3.64 14.89
N ASP A 215 -10.41 2.85 14.74
CA ASP A 215 -11.27 2.99 13.56
C ASP A 215 -12.01 4.34 13.56
N THR A 216 -12.73 4.62 12.47
CA THR A 216 -13.47 5.87 12.30
C THR A 216 -14.50 6.08 13.41
N LEU A 217 -15.22 5.03 13.80
CA LEU A 217 -16.26 5.07 14.82
C LEU A 217 -15.68 5.47 16.18
N HIS A 218 -14.67 4.75 16.67
CA HIS A 218 -14.04 5.03 17.96
C HIS A 218 -13.28 6.36 17.95
N THR A 219 -12.75 6.76 16.79
CA THR A 219 -12.14 8.10 16.62
C THR A 219 -13.19 9.21 16.77
N LEU A 220 -14.35 9.09 16.09
CA LEU A 220 -15.44 10.05 16.19
C LEU A 220 -16.05 10.09 17.58
N ALA A 221 -16.35 8.94 18.18
CA ALA A 221 -16.86 8.85 19.55
C ALA A 221 -15.93 9.59 20.54
N ARG A 222 -14.61 9.38 20.42
CA ARG A 222 -13.62 10.08 21.24
C ARG A 222 -13.55 11.58 20.96
N GLN A 223 -13.67 11.99 19.70
CA GLN A 223 -13.69 13.41 19.33
C GLN A 223 -14.92 14.13 19.91
N ILE A 224 -16.10 13.55 19.74
CA ILE A 224 -17.38 14.07 20.26
C ILE A 224 -17.31 14.19 21.78
N TYR A 225 -16.89 13.13 22.46
CA TYR A 225 -16.70 13.12 23.90
C TYR A 225 -15.74 14.23 24.37
N ASN A 226 -14.59 14.37 23.71
CA ASN A 226 -13.61 15.39 24.09
C ASN A 226 -14.14 16.82 23.89
N ARG A 227 -14.98 17.08 22.87
CA ARG A 227 -15.60 18.40 22.67
C ARG A 227 -16.63 18.70 23.75
N GLN A 228 -17.45 17.71 24.12
CA GLN A 228 -18.40 17.82 25.24
C GLN A 228 -17.68 18.15 26.56
N GLN A 229 -16.58 17.47 26.86
CA GLN A 229 -15.84 17.67 28.12
C GLN A 229 -15.09 18.99 28.18
N LYS A 230 -14.63 19.51 27.03
CA LYS A 230 -13.85 20.75 26.96
C LYS A 230 -14.69 21.99 26.68
N GLY A 231 -15.98 21.84 26.35
CA GLY A 231 -16.85 22.94 25.94
C GLY A 231 -16.37 23.63 24.67
N THR A 232 -15.81 22.87 23.72
CA THR A 232 -15.26 23.40 22.46
C THR A 232 -16.17 23.16 21.25
N ALA A 233 -17.41 22.75 21.48
CA ALA A 233 -18.39 22.56 20.41
C ALA A 233 -18.98 23.91 19.97
N VAL A 234 -19.30 24.05 18.68
CA VAL A 234 -20.03 25.20 18.13
C VAL A 234 -21.50 25.13 18.50
N ARG A 235 -22.08 23.91 18.46
CA ARG A 235 -23.42 23.60 18.97
C ARG A 235 -23.31 22.48 19.99
N GLU A 236 -23.82 22.72 21.20
CA GLU A 236 -23.87 21.70 22.24
C GLU A 236 -24.87 20.60 21.87
N LEU A 237 -24.60 19.38 22.33
CA LEU A 237 -25.56 18.29 22.22
C LEU A 237 -26.59 18.40 23.34
N GLU A 238 -27.83 17.99 23.08
CA GLU A 238 -28.92 18.04 24.06
C GLU A 238 -28.56 17.27 25.34
N ASP A 239 -27.96 16.08 25.17
CA ASP A 239 -27.52 15.23 26.27
C ASP A 239 -26.00 15.02 26.30
N ARG A 240 -25.44 14.96 27.52
CA ARG A 240 -24.04 14.57 27.74
C ARG A 240 -23.90 13.05 27.69
N CYS A 241 -23.39 12.56 26.57
CA CYS A 241 -23.09 11.15 26.40
C CYS A 241 -21.75 10.76 27.06
N THR A 242 -21.69 9.59 27.66
CA THR A 242 -20.43 8.94 28.05
C THR A 242 -19.70 8.38 26.83
N LEU A 243 -18.38 8.19 26.92
CA LEU A 243 -17.62 7.56 25.84
C LEU A 243 -18.14 6.16 25.50
N GLY A 244 -18.54 5.38 26.52
CA GLY A 244 -19.08 4.04 26.32
C GLY A 244 -20.40 4.04 25.54
N GLN A 245 -21.28 5.01 25.79
CA GLN A 245 -22.53 5.17 25.03
C GLN A 245 -22.23 5.54 23.56
N LEU A 246 -21.33 6.49 23.33
CA LEU A 246 -20.95 6.91 21.97
C LEU A 246 -20.33 5.76 21.16
N GLU A 247 -19.55 4.88 21.80
CA GLU A 247 -18.95 3.70 21.15
C GLU A 247 -19.99 2.64 20.74
N GLN A 248 -21.24 2.70 21.23
CA GLN A 248 -22.33 1.81 20.82
C GLN A 248 -23.23 2.40 19.72
N LEU A 249 -23.07 3.68 19.38
CA LEU A 249 -23.90 4.33 18.37
C LEU A 249 -23.46 3.94 16.95
N PRO A 250 -24.40 3.85 15.98
CA PRO A 250 -24.07 3.69 14.57
C PRO A 250 -23.17 4.82 14.05
N LEU A 251 -22.30 4.51 13.09
CA LEU A 251 -21.36 5.47 12.51
C LEU A 251 -22.07 6.72 11.96
N GLU A 252 -23.18 6.53 11.23
CA GLU A 252 -23.95 7.64 10.64
C GLU A 252 -24.49 8.60 11.72
N GLN A 253 -24.93 8.08 12.86
CA GLN A 253 -25.39 8.91 13.97
C GLN A 253 -24.22 9.72 14.57
N LEU A 254 -23.04 9.11 14.71
CA LEU A 254 -21.84 9.82 15.17
C LEU A 254 -21.38 10.89 14.17
N GLU A 255 -21.49 10.64 12.87
CA GLU A 255 -21.16 11.63 11.83
C GLU A 255 -22.12 12.82 11.87
N LEU A 256 -23.42 12.59 12.08
CA LEU A 256 -24.40 13.66 12.29
C LEU A 256 -24.11 14.46 13.57
N MET A 257 -23.80 13.78 14.68
CA MET A 257 -23.44 14.43 15.94
C MET A 257 -22.16 15.27 15.81
N ASP A 258 -21.13 14.75 15.14
CA ASP A 258 -19.88 15.47 14.88
C ASP A 258 -20.10 16.67 13.93
N ALA A 259 -20.92 16.54 12.89
CA ALA A 259 -21.30 17.65 12.02
C ALA A 259 -22.03 18.75 12.80
N HIS A 260 -23.02 18.36 13.62
CA HIS A 260 -23.77 19.27 14.48
C HIS A 260 -22.85 20.06 15.42
N GLN A 261 -21.95 19.37 16.13
CA GLN A 261 -20.96 20.02 17.02
C GLN A 261 -20.01 20.98 16.28
N ARG A 262 -19.82 20.81 14.98
CA ARG A 262 -19.04 21.72 14.12
C ARG A 262 -19.87 22.85 13.51
N GLY A 263 -21.16 22.93 13.82
CA GLY A 263 -22.08 23.93 13.26
C GLY A 263 -22.48 23.64 11.80
N LYS A 264 -22.39 22.38 11.37
CA LYS A 264 -22.80 21.94 10.03
C LYS A 264 -24.10 21.13 10.12
N ASP A 265 -24.97 21.29 9.14
CA ASP A 265 -26.26 20.59 9.11
C ASP A 265 -26.17 19.21 8.41
N SER A 266 -25.04 18.90 7.78
CA SER A 266 -24.78 17.60 7.14
C SER A 266 -23.29 17.27 7.09
N PHE A 267 -22.98 16.00 6.81
CA PHE A 267 -21.63 15.50 6.54
C PHE A 267 -21.50 15.07 5.08
N THR A 268 -20.30 15.22 4.52
CA THR A 268 -20.01 14.77 3.15
C THR A 268 -19.72 13.27 3.16
N ARG A 269 -20.54 12.49 2.45
CA ARG A 269 -20.29 11.05 2.28
C ARG A 269 -19.08 10.82 1.38
N PHE A 270 -18.26 9.83 1.74
CA PHE A 270 -17.12 9.41 0.93
C PHE A 270 -17.62 8.81 -0.39
N ALA A 271 -17.20 9.40 -1.52
CA ALA A 271 -17.57 8.93 -2.85
C ALA A 271 -16.65 7.77 -3.28
N SER A 272 -16.98 6.54 -2.88
CA SER A 272 -16.19 5.33 -3.14
C SER A 272 -15.92 5.09 -4.62
N ASP A 273 -16.88 5.42 -5.48
CA ASP A 273 -16.86 5.04 -6.90
C ASP A 273 -15.72 5.71 -7.64
N LYS A 274 -15.40 6.96 -7.27
CA LYS A 274 -14.26 7.73 -7.83
C LYS A 274 -12.90 7.14 -7.46
N HIS A 275 -12.85 6.26 -6.47
CA HIS A 275 -11.61 5.65 -5.97
C HIS A 275 -11.54 4.15 -6.26
N THR A 276 -12.48 3.63 -7.06
CA THR A 276 -12.50 2.21 -7.42
C THR A 276 -11.28 1.87 -8.25
N ARG A 277 -10.43 0.98 -7.73
CA ARG A 277 -9.29 0.46 -8.50
C ARG A 277 -9.81 -0.48 -9.58
N VAL A 278 -9.13 -0.54 -10.71
CA VAL A 278 -9.48 -1.47 -11.78
C VAL A 278 -8.99 -2.88 -11.46
N SER A 279 -9.77 -3.88 -11.85
CA SER A 279 -9.60 -5.29 -11.46
C SER A 279 -8.26 -5.87 -11.89
N LEU A 280 -7.81 -5.57 -13.11
CA LEU A 280 -6.52 -6.03 -13.61
C LEU A 280 -5.35 -5.47 -12.79
N CYS A 281 -5.42 -4.21 -12.35
CA CYS A 281 -4.39 -3.63 -11.48
C CYS A 281 -4.36 -4.34 -10.11
N VAL A 282 -5.53 -4.63 -9.54
CA VAL A 282 -5.62 -5.37 -8.26
C VAL A 282 -5.07 -6.79 -8.41
N TYR A 283 -5.41 -7.49 -9.50
CA TYR A 283 -4.88 -8.82 -9.77
C TYR A 283 -3.38 -8.80 -10.04
N ALA A 284 -2.85 -7.81 -10.75
CA ALA A 284 -1.40 -7.69 -10.97
C ALA A 284 -0.64 -7.58 -9.64
N ASP A 285 -1.08 -6.70 -8.74
CA ASP A 285 -0.47 -6.53 -7.41
C ASP A 285 -0.48 -7.85 -6.61
N GLU A 286 -1.59 -8.59 -6.67
CA GLU A 286 -1.76 -9.82 -5.90
C GLU A 286 -1.02 -11.01 -6.52
N LEU A 287 -0.96 -11.10 -7.86
CA LEU A 287 -0.18 -12.10 -8.58
C LEU A 287 1.32 -11.91 -8.34
N GLU A 288 1.81 -10.67 -8.39
CA GLU A 288 3.20 -10.34 -8.06
C GLU A 288 3.54 -10.73 -6.62
N ARG A 289 2.66 -10.39 -5.67
CA ARG A 289 2.84 -10.78 -4.27
C ARG A 289 2.86 -12.30 -4.09
N MET A 290 1.93 -13.04 -4.70
CA MET A 290 1.86 -14.49 -4.55
C MET A 290 3.00 -15.21 -5.28
N ALA A 291 3.45 -14.68 -6.42
CA ALA A 291 4.65 -15.16 -7.10
C ALA A 291 5.90 -15.06 -6.22
N ALA A 292 6.01 -14.03 -5.39
CA ALA A 292 7.12 -13.86 -4.47
C ALA A 292 6.98 -14.66 -3.16
N ALA A 293 5.77 -14.72 -2.59
CA ALA A 293 5.55 -15.17 -1.21
C ALA A 293 4.97 -16.58 -1.06
N SER A 294 4.40 -17.18 -2.12
CA SER A 294 3.78 -18.50 -1.98
C SER A 294 4.83 -19.57 -1.68
N PRO A 295 4.57 -20.54 -0.79
CA PRO A 295 5.51 -21.62 -0.51
C PRO A 295 5.61 -22.65 -1.65
N SER A 296 4.55 -22.87 -2.43
CA SER A 296 4.56 -23.81 -3.56
C SER A 296 5.19 -23.20 -4.82
N GLN A 297 6.18 -23.88 -5.38
CA GLN A 297 6.79 -23.49 -6.66
C GLN A 297 5.75 -23.46 -7.78
N ARG A 298 4.87 -24.47 -7.85
CA ARG A 298 3.80 -24.54 -8.85
C ARG A 298 2.90 -23.31 -8.79
N HIS A 299 2.47 -22.94 -7.58
CA HIS A 299 1.61 -21.77 -7.38
C HIS A 299 2.34 -20.47 -7.74
N ARG A 300 3.62 -20.33 -7.37
CA ARG A 300 4.47 -19.20 -7.81
C ARG A 300 4.54 -19.12 -9.33
N ASP A 301 4.81 -20.23 -10.01
CA ASP A 301 4.93 -20.28 -11.48
C ASP A 301 3.62 -19.96 -12.19
N ASN A 302 2.48 -20.37 -11.61
CA ASN A 302 1.16 -20.01 -12.14
C ASN A 302 0.90 -18.51 -11.99
N CYS A 303 1.26 -17.94 -10.83
CA CYS A 303 1.11 -16.49 -10.59
C CYS A 303 2.02 -15.66 -11.49
N THR A 304 3.29 -16.05 -11.64
CA THR A 304 4.25 -15.38 -12.54
C THR A 304 3.77 -15.42 -14.00
N PHE A 305 3.29 -16.57 -14.45
CA PHE A 305 2.75 -16.71 -15.80
C PHE A 305 1.53 -15.81 -16.02
N MET A 306 0.56 -15.83 -15.10
CA MET A 306 -0.62 -14.96 -15.21
C MET A 306 -0.28 -13.48 -15.10
N LEU A 307 0.70 -13.10 -14.29
CA LEU A 307 1.18 -11.72 -14.18
C LEU A 307 1.68 -11.20 -15.53
N GLY A 308 2.40 -12.02 -16.30
CA GLY A 308 2.81 -11.68 -17.67
C GLY A 308 1.61 -11.41 -18.59
N LEU A 309 0.61 -12.29 -18.58
CA LEU A 309 -0.63 -12.12 -19.35
C LEU A 309 -1.39 -10.85 -18.96
N VAL A 310 -1.54 -10.60 -17.66
CA VAL A 310 -2.22 -9.41 -17.13
C VAL A 310 -1.48 -8.13 -17.51
N ARG A 311 -0.15 -8.11 -17.43
CA ARG A 311 0.64 -6.94 -17.82
C ARG A 311 0.46 -6.62 -19.30
N VAL A 312 0.56 -7.62 -20.18
CA VAL A 312 0.36 -7.39 -21.63
C VAL A 312 -1.07 -6.95 -21.97
N LEU A 313 -2.09 -7.59 -21.38
CA LEU A 313 -3.47 -7.14 -21.55
C LEU A 313 -3.69 -5.73 -21.00
N GLY A 314 -3.11 -5.43 -19.83
CA GLY A 314 -3.18 -4.13 -19.18
C GLY A 314 -2.52 -3.02 -20.02
N ILE A 315 -1.38 -3.32 -20.65
CA ILE A 315 -0.71 -2.43 -21.61
C ILE A 315 -1.65 -2.11 -22.79
N TYR A 316 -2.27 -3.13 -23.37
CA TYR A 316 -3.21 -2.98 -24.49
C TYR A 316 -4.45 -2.15 -24.11
N ILE A 317 -4.99 -2.33 -22.90
CA ILE A 317 -6.13 -1.53 -22.43
C ILE A 317 -5.69 -0.09 -22.18
N ALA A 318 -4.55 0.11 -21.50
CA ALA A 318 -4.04 1.43 -21.16
C ALA A 318 -3.78 2.30 -22.41
N GLN A 319 -3.23 1.74 -23.49
CA GLN A 319 -3.03 2.48 -24.75
C GLN A 319 -4.35 2.93 -25.40
N ARG A 320 -5.49 2.27 -25.14
CA ARG A 320 -6.82 2.66 -25.66
C ARG A 320 -7.55 3.65 -24.76
N GLU A 321 -7.30 3.61 -23.45
CA GLU A 321 -7.91 4.52 -22.47
C GLU A 321 -7.19 5.88 -22.38
N CYS A 322 -5.91 5.97 -22.79
CA CYS A 322 -5.16 7.23 -22.78
C CYS A 322 -5.63 8.18 -23.91
N PRO A 323 -5.77 9.51 -23.66
CA PRO A 323 -5.13 10.29 -22.59
C PRO A 323 -5.99 10.52 -21.33
N VAL A 324 -7.23 10.04 -21.32
CA VAL A 324 -8.19 10.23 -20.23
C VAL A 324 -7.66 9.52 -18.97
N ASP A 325 -8.05 9.92 -17.76
CA ASP A 325 -7.65 9.36 -16.46
C ASP A 325 -8.00 7.88 -16.23
N GLY A 326 -7.64 7.01 -17.17
CA GLY A 326 -7.84 5.58 -17.16
C GLY A 326 -7.13 4.93 -15.98
N GLY A 327 -7.86 4.04 -15.29
CA GLY A 327 -7.35 3.35 -14.12
C GLY A 327 -6.22 2.34 -14.42
N HIS A 328 -5.90 2.11 -15.70
CA HIS A 328 -4.83 1.23 -16.19
C HIS A 328 -3.50 1.95 -16.51
N LYS A 329 -3.39 3.27 -16.27
CA LYS A 329 -2.16 4.05 -16.51
C LYS A 329 -0.89 3.45 -15.88
N ALA A 330 -1.02 2.61 -14.85
CA ALA A 330 0.09 1.92 -14.22
C ALA A 330 0.77 0.86 -15.12
N PHE A 331 0.05 0.30 -16.10
CA PHE A 331 0.60 -0.70 -17.02
C PHE A 331 1.39 -0.09 -18.18
N LEU A 332 1.05 1.15 -18.57
CA LEU A 332 1.71 1.87 -19.66
C LEU A 332 2.05 3.29 -19.19
N PRO A 333 3.17 3.47 -18.46
CA PRO A 333 3.57 4.78 -17.99
C PRO A 333 4.01 5.66 -19.17
N GLN A 334 3.13 6.53 -19.66
CA GLN A 334 3.42 7.48 -20.74
C GLN A 334 4.16 8.73 -20.23
N LYS A 335 5.14 8.56 -19.33
CA LYS A 335 5.94 9.68 -18.82
C LYS A 335 7.01 10.03 -19.86
N GLY A 336 6.73 11.06 -20.66
CA GLY A 336 7.62 11.54 -21.73
C GLY A 336 7.75 10.60 -22.91
N PHE A 337 6.73 9.76 -23.14
CA PHE A 337 6.60 8.95 -24.34
C PHE A 337 5.18 9.01 -24.86
N GLU A 338 5.05 8.87 -26.17
CA GLU A 338 3.82 8.39 -26.82
C GLU A 338 4.08 6.97 -27.33
N TRP A 339 3.24 6.03 -26.91
CA TRP A 339 3.48 4.62 -27.23
C TRP A 339 2.18 3.82 -27.35
N GLN A 340 2.07 3.10 -28.46
CA GLN A 340 1.03 2.11 -28.74
C GLN A 340 1.71 0.80 -29.16
N PRO A 341 2.24 0.03 -28.20
CA PRO A 341 3.08 -1.12 -28.51
C PRO A 341 2.31 -2.27 -29.17
N LEU A 342 0.99 -2.33 -29.00
CA LEU A 342 0.19 -3.49 -29.36
C LEU A 342 -0.91 -3.15 -30.37
N THR A 343 -1.18 -4.05 -31.30
CA THR A 343 -2.35 -4.01 -32.19
C THR A 343 -3.24 -5.21 -31.93
N TYR A 344 -4.55 -5.00 -32.10
CA TYR A 344 -5.52 -6.08 -31.94
C TYR A 344 -5.80 -6.75 -33.28
N MET A 345 -5.64 -8.07 -33.33
CA MET A 345 -5.93 -8.90 -34.49
C MET A 345 -7.21 -9.72 -34.24
N ASN A 346 -8.19 -9.58 -35.14
CA ASN A 346 -9.37 -10.44 -35.13
C ASN A 346 -9.31 -11.43 -36.31
N TRP A 347 -9.03 -12.69 -36.01
CA TRP A 347 -8.89 -13.77 -37.00
C TRP A 347 -10.21 -14.31 -37.54
N GLN A 348 -11.37 -13.87 -37.03
CA GLN A 348 -12.66 -14.35 -37.54
C GLN A 348 -12.96 -13.84 -38.95
N GLN A 349 -12.28 -12.78 -39.40
CA GLN A 349 -12.35 -12.28 -40.78
C GLN A 349 -10.95 -11.87 -41.26
N PRO A 350 -10.07 -12.82 -41.65
CA PRO A 350 -8.70 -12.50 -42.06
C PRO A 350 -8.63 -11.68 -43.36
N TRP A 351 -9.71 -11.68 -44.16
CA TRP A 351 -9.77 -11.04 -45.48
C TRP A 351 -10.71 -9.83 -45.54
N GLY A 352 -11.22 -9.34 -44.41
CA GLY A 352 -12.16 -8.21 -44.34
C GLY A 352 -11.93 -7.32 -43.13
N LYS A 353 -12.58 -6.15 -43.08
CA LYS A 353 -12.62 -5.31 -41.87
C LYS A 353 -13.73 -5.84 -40.96
N PRO A 354 -13.42 -6.51 -39.84
CA PRO A 354 -14.45 -7.00 -38.94
C PRO A 354 -15.29 -5.85 -38.39
N SER A 355 -16.57 -6.10 -38.14
CA SER A 355 -17.42 -5.09 -37.53
C SER A 355 -16.91 -4.75 -36.12
N GLN A 356 -17.03 -3.49 -35.73
CA GLN A 356 -16.58 -3.03 -34.41
C GLN A 356 -17.24 -3.83 -33.27
N GLN A 357 -18.51 -4.20 -33.44
CA GLN A 357 -19.25 -5.02 -32.48
C GLN A 357 -18.61 -6.40 -32.25
N LEU A 358 -18.11 -7.06 -33.32
CA LEU A 358 -17.43 -8.35 -33.20
C LEU A 358 -16.09 -8.20 -32.48
N ILE A 359 -15.33 -7.15 -32.79
CA ILE A 359 -14.08 -6.83 -32.09
C ILE A 359 -14.34 -6.59 -30.60
N ASP A 360 -15.36 -5.78 -30.28
CA ASP A 360 -15.69 -5.45 -28.88
C ASP A 360 -16.22 -6.67 -28.10
N ALA A 361 -16.92 -7.59 -28.75
CA ALA A 361 -17.35 -8.85 -28.14
C ALA A 361 -16.15 -9.77 -27.85
N ASP A 362 -15.28 -10.01 -28.83
CA ASP A 362 -14.09 -10.86 -28.66
C ASP A 362 -13.10 -10.24 -27.64
N HIS A 363 -13.01 -8.91 -27.62
CA HIS A 363 -12.23 -8.18 -26.64
C HIS A 363 -12.75 -8.39 -25.21
N ARG A 364 -14.06 -8.27 -24.99
CA ARG A 364 -14.67 -8.55 -23.68
C ARG A 364 -14.42 -9.98 -23.23
N LEU A 365 -14.56 -10.95 -24.14
CA LEU A 365 -14.29 -12.36 -23.86
C LEU A 365 -12.82 -12.61 -23.48
N LEU A 366 -11.87 -11.94 -24.14
CA LEU A 366 -10.45 -12.03 -23.78
C LEU A 366 -10.21 -11.51 -22.36
N ILE A 367 -10.75 -10.33 -22.03
CA ILE A 367 -10.61 -9.72 -20.70
C ILE A 367 -11.23 -10.61 -19.62
N GLU A 368 -12.47 -11.04 -19.82
CA GLU A 368 -13.18 -11.92 -18.87
C GLU A 368 -12.42 -13.22 -18.65
N SER A 369 -11.98 -13.85 -19.74
CA SER A 369 -11.20 -15.09 -19.68
C SER A 369 -9.91 -14.93 -18.88
N ILE A 370 -9.12 -13.87 -19.13
CA ILE A 370 -7.86 -13.67 -18.41
C ILE A 370 -8.14 -13.35 -16.94
N THR A 371 -9.13 -12.50 -16.68
CA THR A 371 -9.52 -12.07 -15.33
C THR A 371 -10.00 -13.25 -14.47
N GLU A 372 -10.78 -14.17 -15.03
CA GLU A 372 -11.20 -15.40 -14.36
C GLU A 372 -10.00 -16.28 -13.99
N HIS A 373 -9.05 -16.44 -14.92
CA HIS A 373 -7.87 -17.27 -14.69
C HIS A 373 -6.86 -16.62 -13.72
N CYS A 374 -6.90 -15.30 -13.52
CA CYS A 374 -6.16 -14.65 -12.43
C CYS A 374 -6.65 -15.14 -11.07
N TYR A 375 -7.97 -15.26 -10.89
CA TYR A 375 -8.55 -15.80 -9.67
C TYR A 375 -8.11 -17.26 -9.47
N HIS A 376 -8.18 -18.08 -10.52
CA HIS A 376 -7.75 -19.46 -10.46
C HIS A 376 -6.28 -19.60 -10.05
N ALA A 377 -5.38 -18.85 -10.71
CA ALA A 377 -3.97 -18.84 -10.35
C ALA A 377 -3.76 -18.45 -8.88
N LEU A 378 -4.39 -17.37 -8.40
CA LEU A 378 -4.27 -16.90 -7.01
C LEU A 378 -4.87 -17.87 -5.97
N SER A 379 -5.91 -18.61 -6.35
CA SER A 379 -6.51 -19.66 -5.52
C SER A 379 -5.69 -20.97 -5.51
N GLY A 380 -4.55 -21.01 -6.20
CA GLY A 380 -3.74 -22.22 -6.33
C GLY A 380 -4.33 -23.28 -7.25
N ALA A 381 -5.34 -22.96 -8.05
CA ALA A 381 -5.86 -23.86 -9.06
C ALA A 381 -4.85 -23.98 -10.22
N ASP A 382 -4.94 -25.10 -10.94
CA ASP A 382 -4.23 -25.25 -12.20
C ASP A 382 -4.82 -24.32 -13.27
N ILE A 383 -3.94 -23.83 -14.14
CA ILE A 383 -4.29 -22.93 -15.23
C ILE A 383 -3.80 -23.52 -16.56
N PRO A 384 -4.60 -23.43 -17.64
CA PRO A 384 -4.22 -23.96 -18.94
C PRO A 384 -3.26 -22.99 -19.66
N LYS A 385 -2.00 -22.94 -19.22
CA LYS A 385 -0.98 -21.97 -19.67
C LYS A 385 -0.88 -21.88 -21.20
N GLY A 386 -0.79 -23.02 -21.89
CA GLY A 386 -0.69 -23.07 -23.34
C GLY A 386 -1.90 -22.45 -24.06
N LEU A 387 -3.12 -22.75 -23.58
CA LEU A 387 -4.35 -22.20 -24.14
C LEU A 387 -4.45 -20.69 -23.92
N LEU A 388 -4.13 -20.21 -22.71
CA LEU A 388 -4.21 -18.79 -22.38
C LEU A 388 -3.19 -17.96 -23.16
N ARG A 389 -1.95 -18.47 -23.28
CA ARG A 389 -0.92 -17.85 -24.12
C ARG A 389 -1.38 -17.81 -25.57
N ALA A 390 -1.80 -18.93 -26.14
CA ALA A 390 -2.25 -18.99 -27.53
C ALA A 390 -3.47 -18.06 -27.77
N ARG A 391 -4.38 -17.94 -26.81
CA ARG A 391 -5.54 -17.05 -26.90
C ARG A 391 -5.14 -15.58 -26.98
N LEU A 392 -4.14 -15.17 -26.19
CA LEU A 392 -3.61 -13.80 -26.20
C LEU A 392 -2.78 -13.52 -27.46
N LEU A 393 -1.84 -14.41 -27.82
CA LEU A 393 -0.99 -14.25 -29.01
C LEU A 393 -1.80 -14.24 -30.32
N LYS A 394 -2.94 -14.94 -30.35
CA LYS A 394 -3.88 -14.84 -31.47
C LYS A 394 -4.62 -13.50 -31.51
N ARG A 395 -4.54 -12.62 -30.52
CA ARG A 395 -5.32 -11.37 -30.52
C ARG A 395 -4.48 -10.13 -30.44
N LEU A 396 -3.26 -10.25 -29.93
CA LEU A 396 -2.36 -9.14 -29.74
C LEU A 396 -1.06 -9.43 -30.49
N ASP A 397 -0.64 -8.46 -31.29
CA ASP A 397 0.66 -8.46 -31.95
C ASP A 397 1.41 -7.17 -31.60
N VAL A 398 2.73 -7.19 -31.77
CA VAL A 398 3.60 -6.06 -31.49
C VAL A 398 3.62 -5.11 -32.69
N ALA A 399 3.04 -3.92 -32.49
CA ALA A 399 3.01 -2.87 -33.50
C ALA A 399 4.32 -2.09 -33.55
N THR A 400 4.86 -1.72 -32.38
CA THR A 400 6.16 -1.07 -32.25
C THR A 400 6.77 -1.34 -30.87
N LEU A 401 8.05 -1.72 -30.85
CA LEU A 401 8.82 -1.85 -29.61
C LEU A 401 9.49 -0.55 -29.19
N ALA A 402 9.79 0.36 -30.12
CA ALA A 402 10.39 1.64 -29.79
C ALA A 402 9.29 2.69 -29.56
N PRO A 403 9.18 3.28 -28.35
CA PRO A 403 8.26 4.38 -28.12
C PRO A 403 8.75 5.66 -28.80
N THR A 404 7.81 6.55 -29.14
CA THR A 404 8.15 7.91 -29.54
C THR A 404 8.47 8.73 -28.30
N VAL A 405 9.71 9.19 -28.17
CA VAL A 405 10.14 10.02 -27.04
C VAL A 405 9.61 11.45 -27.23
N LEU A 406 9.00 12.00 -26.18
CA LEU A 406 8.59 13.40 -26.18
C LEU A 406 9.78 14.31 -25.87
N VAL A 407 9.70 15.57 -26.32
CA VAL A 407 10.72 16.58 -26.00
C VAL A 407 10.89 16.67 -24.47
N PRO A 408 12.12 16.51 -23.94
CA PRO A 408 12.33 16.55 -22.49
C PRO A 408 11.87 17.86 -21.88
N ASP A 409 10.99 17.81 -20.88
CA ASP A 409 10.55 18.99 -20.17
C ASP A 409 11.52 19.39 -19.04
N GLU A 410 11.62 20.70 -18.78
CA GLU A 410 12.54 21.26 -17.80
C GLU A 410 12.30 20.73 -16.38
N LEU A 411 11.04 20.49 -15.99
CA LEU A 411 10.68 20.06 -14.64
C LEU A 411 11.13 18.62 -14.39
N ARG A 412 10.86 17.71 -15.33
CA ARG A 412 11.29 16.32 -15.25
C ARG A 412 12.81 16.23 -15.30
N PHE A 413 13.46 16.99 -16.17
CA PHE A 413 14.92 17.00 -16.25
C PHE A 413 15.55 17.51 -14.94
N LYS A 414 15.08 18.64 -14.40
CA LYS A 414 15.54 19.16 -13.09
C LYS A 414 15.37 18.16 -11.96
N LYS A 415 14.26 17.39 -11.96
CA LYS A 415 14.01 16.35 -10.94
C LYS A 415 15.02 15.20 -11.00
N LEU A 416 15.47 14.82 -12.20
CA LEU A 416 16.43 13.73 -12.42
C LEU A 416 17.89 14.19 -12.35
N GLY A 417 18.13 15.48 -12.55
CA GLY A 417 19.40 16.17 -12.33
C GLY A 417 20.44 16.01 -13.44
N THR A 418 20.50 14.86 -14.11
CA THR A 418 21.51 14.56 -15.14
C THR A 418 20.94 13.74 -16.30
N TRP A 419 21.59 13.80 -17.47
CA TRP A 419 21.21 13.00 -18.65
C TRP A 419 21.30 11.49 -18.44
N PRO A 420 22.35 10.92 -17.80
CA PRO A 420 22.37 9.50 -17.47
C PRO A 420 21.17 9.06 -16.62
N ASN A 421 20.78 9.86 -15.63
CA ASN A 421 19.61 9.57 -14.81
C ASN A 421 18.29 9.69 -15.60
N TYR A 422 18.21 10.66 -16.52
CA TYR A 422 17.06 10.81 -17.41
C TYR A 422 16.91 9.59 -18.32
N ILE A 423 17.98 9.17 -18.99
CA ILE A 423 18.02 8.01 -19.88
C ILE A 423 17.72 6.72 -19.09
N ALA A 424 18.31 6.54 -17.91
CA ALA A 424 18.02 5.39 -17.06
C ALA A 424 16.54 5.33 -16.65
N ALA A 425 15.91 6.49 -16.38
CA ALA A 425 14.47 6.55 -16.08
C ALA A 425 13.63 6.21 -17.31
N LEU A 426 14.01 6.66 -18.52
CA LEU A 426 13.35 6.29 -19.77
C LEU A 426 13.39 4.77 -20.00
N TYR A 427 14.57 4.17 -19.84
CA TYR A 427 14.73 2.72 -19.92
C TYR A 427 13.88 2.00 -18.87
N ALA A 428 13.91 2.45 -17.61
CA ALA A 428 13.11 1.82 -16.55
C ALA A 428 11.60 1.86 -16.85
N ASP A 429 11.10 2.97 -17.39
CA ASP A 429 9.69 3.10 -17.80
C ASP A 429 9.36 2.18 -18.99
N ALA A 430 10.26 2.06 -19.99
CA ALA A 430 10.07 1.19 -21.15
C ALA A 430 10.20 -0.32 -20.82
N GLU A 431 11.07 -0.68 -19.89
CA GLU A 431 11.32 -2.06 -19.46
C GLU A 431 10.09 -2.70 -18.81
N LEU A 432 9.23 -1.89 -18.18
CA LEU A 432 7.92 -2.32 -17.64
C LEU A 432 6.99 -2.87 -18.72
N VAL A 433 7.17 -2.45 -19.98
CA VAL A 433 6.40 -2.92 -21.14
C VAL A 433 7.14 -4.04 -21.86
N TRP A 434 8.44 -3.89 -22.09
CA TRP A 434 9.23 -4.89 -22.82
C TRP A 434 9.32 -6.24 -22.14
N GLN A 435 9.53 -6.28 -20.81
CA GLN A 435 9.70 -7.55 -20.10
C GLN A 435 8.47 -8.46 -20.18
N PRO A 436 7.23 -7.95 -19.98
CA PRO A 436 6.02 -8.75 -20.23
C PRO A 436 5.88 -9.27 -21.66
N LEU A 437 6.24 -8.47 -22.67
CA LEU A 437 6.17 -8.88 -24.08
C LEU A 437 7.16 -10.02 -24.37
N LEU A 438 8.40 -9.87 -23.91
CA LEU A 438 9.44 -10.89 -24.05
C LEU A 438 9.05 -12.18 -23.31
N ALA A 439 8.57 -12.08 -22.07
CA ALA A 439 8.18 -13.23 -21.26
C ALA A 439 7.04 -14.07 -21.86
N LEU A 440 6.17 -13.46 -22.68
CA LEU A 440 5.10 -14.16 -23.40
C LEU A 440 5.50 -14.62 -24.80
N GLY A 441 6.69 -14.24 -25.28
CA GLY A 441 7.16 -14.54 -26.63
C GLY A 441 6.50 -13.67 -27.72
N LEU A 442 6.05 -12.46 -27.36
CA LEU A 442 5.57 -11.47 -28.33
C LEU A 442 6.71 -10.75 -29.06
N CYS A 443 7.90 -10.74 -28.47
CA CYS A 443 9.12 -10.28 -29.10
C CYS A 443 10.30 -11.17 -28.70
N THR A 444 11.39 -11.03 -29.44
CA THR A 444 12.68 -11.71 -29.16
C THR A 444 13.63 -10.77 -28.40
N ALA A 445 14.68 -11.35 -27.80
CA ALA A 445 15.72 -10.56 -27.13
C ALA A 445 16.45 -9.62 -28.11
N GLU A 446 16.69 -10.08 -29.34
CA GLU A 446 17.33 -9.26 -30.39
C GLU A 446 16.46 -8.05 -30.78
N GLN A 447 15.15 -8.27 -30.94
CA GLN A 447 14.21 -7.18 -31.20
C GLN A 447 14.14 -6.19 -30.03
N LEU A 448 14.27 -6.68 -28.79
CA LEU A 448 14.32 -5.82 -27.60
C LEU A 448 15.61 -4.98 -27.57
N ASP A 449 16.76 -5.56 -27.86
CA ASP A 449 18.02 -4.82 -27.91
C ASP A 449 18.01 -3.76 -29.03
N ALA A 450 17.42 -4.08 -30.18
CA ALA A 450 17.18 -3.09 -31.24
C ALA A 450 16.25 -1.96 -30.76
N ALA A 451 15.20 -2.28 -30.00
CA ALA A 451 14.28 -1.28 -29.45
C ALA A 451 14.95 -0.36 -28.40
N ARG A 452 15.92 -0.89 -27.63
CA ARG A 452 16.73 -0.09 -26.70
C ARG A 452 17.57 0.95 -27.44
N THR A 453 18.23 0.56 -28.52
CA THR A 453 18.94 1.52 -29.39
C THR A 453 17.96 2.52 -30.00
N GLY A 454 16.82 2.05 -30.54
CA GLY A 454 15.79 2.91 -31.10
C GLY A 454 15.23 3.94 -30.12
N LEU A 455 15.14 3.61 -28.82
CA LEU A 455 14.75 4.55 -27.77
C LEU A 455 15.67 5.78 -27.71
N LEU A 456 16.99 5.56 -27.83
CA LEU A 456 17.98 6.64 -27.82
C LEU A 456 17.91 7.46 -29.10
N ASP A 457 17.70 6.81 -30.24
CA ASP A 457 17.50 7.50 -31.52
C ASP A 457 16.25 8.40 -31.48
N CYS A 458 15.16 7.89 -30.91
CA CYS A 458 13.95 8.68 -30.67
C CYS A 458 14.19 9.84 -29.70
N LEU A 459 14.99 9.65 -28.64
CA LEU A 459 15.37 10.73 -27.72
C LEU A 459 16.18 11.82 -28.45
N HIS A 460 17.15 11.44 -29.27
CA HIS A 460 17.91 12.39 -30.08
C HIS A 460 17.00 13.18 -31.02
N ALA A 461 16.10 12.50 -31.73
CA ALA A 461 15.13 13.16 -32.60
C ALA A 461 14.21 14.13 -31.82
N ALA A 462 13.77 13.75 -30.62
CA ALA A 462 12.95 14.59 -29.76
C ALA A 462 13.71 15.84 -29.28
N ILE A 463 15.00 15.71 -28.94
CA ILE A 463 15.82 16.85 -28.54
C ILE A 463 16.06 17.79 -29.72
N GLU A 464 16.37 17.27 -30.91
CA GLU A 464 16.52 18.09 -32.12
C GLU A 464 15.25 18.85 -32.45
N LYS A 465 14.08 18.20 -32.35
CA LYS A 465 12.80 18.90 -32.47
C LYS A 465 12.65 20.00 -31.42
N GLY A 466 12.96 19.70 -30.15
CA GLY A 466 12.94 20.69 -29.07
C GLY A 466 13.88 21.87 -29.29
N ARG A 467 15.07 21.63 -29.88
CA ARG A 467 16.04 22.66 -30.27
C ARG A 467 15.48 23.58 -31.36
N GLN A 468 14.87 23.00 -32.39
CA GLN A 468 14.20 23.74 -33.46
C GLN A 468 13.05 24.60 -32.91
N ASP A 469 12.19 24.02 -32.07
CA ASP A 469 11.09 24.71 -31.42
C ASP A 469 11.59 25.86 -30.51
N TYR A 470 12.71 25.64 -29.82
CA TYR A 470 13.35 26.64 -28.98
C TYR A 470 13.87 27.83 -29.80
N LEU A 471 14.61 27.58 -30.88
CA LEU A 471 15.11 28.63 -31.78
C LEU A 471 13.97 29.35 -32.52
N ALA A 472 12.87 28.66 -32.81
CA ALA A 472 11.71 29.25 -33.47
C ALA A 472 10.98 30.31 -32.63
N GLN A 473 11.27 30.42 -31.33
CA GLN A 473 10.62 31.36 -30.42
C GLN A 473 10.83 32.83 -30.84
N PRO A 474 9.80 33.71 -30.70
CA PRO A 474 9.89 35.10 -31.14
C PRO A 474 11.05 35.90 -30.54
N ARG A 475 11.51 35.55 -29.33
CA ARG A 475 12.61 36.24 -28.65
C ARG A 475 13.96 36.15 -29.38
N PHE A 476 14.13 35.16 -30.25
CA PHE A 476 15.35 34.98 -31.05
C PHE A 476 15.22 35.58 -32.46
N LYS A 477 14.04 36.07 -32.83
CA LYS A 477 13.74 36.62 -34.15
C LYS A 477 13.68 38.14 -34.07
N ARG A 478 14.59 38.85 -34.74
CA ARG A 478 14.63 40.32 -34.72
C ARG A 478 15.06 40.92 -36.05
N ILE A 479 14.40 41.99 -36.47
CA ILE A 479 14.86 42.85 -37.57
C ILE A 479 15.75 43.95 -36.97
N TYR A 480 16.98 44.06 -37.45
CA TYR A 480 17.92 45.10 -37.04
C TYR A 480 18.62 45.67 -38.27
N ARG A 481 18.56 47.01 -38.45
CA ARG A 481 19.13 47.73 -39.62
C ARG A 481 18.71 47.12 -40.98
N GLY A 482 17.43 46.75 -41.11
CA GLY A 482 16.88 46.19 -42.35
C GLY A 482 17.28 44.73 -42.64
N ARG A 483 18.04 44.07 -41.77
CA ARG A 483 18.37 42.63 -41.88
C ARG A 483 17.59 41.82 -40.84
N TYR A 484 17.12 40.64 -41.24
CA TYR A 484 16.47 39.68 -40.35
C TYR A 484 17.49 38.75 -39.71
N TYR A 485 17.42 38.60 -38.39
CA TYR A 485 18.23 37.67 -37.61
C TYR A 485 17.30 36.66 -36.94
N ASP A 486 17.60 35.38 -37.10
CA ASP A 486 16.83 34.24 -36.59
C ASP A 486 17.43 33.62 -35.30
N GLN A 487 18.62 34.08 -34.89
CA GLN A 487 19.31 33.66 -33.66
C GLN A 487 19.72 34.84 -32.77
N TRP A 488 18.94 35.94 -32.80
CA TRP A 488 19.26 37.16 -32.07
C TRP A 488 19.32 36.90 -30.55
N GLY A 489 20.50 37.07 -29.95
CA GLY A 489 20.69 36.91 -28.51
C GLY A 489 20.67 35.46 -28.00
N PHE A 490 20.77 34.47 -28.90
CA PHE A 490 20.94 33.07 -28.52
C PHE A 490 22.32 32.86 -27.86
N LYS A 491 22.32 32.21 -26.68
CA LYS A 491 23.54 31.96 -25.87
C LYS A 491 23.85 30.47 -25.69
N GLY A 492 23.03 29.59 -26.26
CA GLY A 492 23.02 28.16 -25.97
C GLY A 492 21.62 27.65 -25.66
N TYR A 493 21.49 26.33 -25.66
CA TYR A 493 20.25 25.64 -25.32
C TYR A 493 20.11 25.54 -23.79
N PRO A 494 18.90 25.38 -23.25
CA PRO A 494 18.75 25.01 -21.85
C PRO A 494 19.28 23.59 -21.62
N ALA A 495 19.74 23.28 -20.41
CA ALA A 495 20.39 22.00 -20.08
C ALA A 495 19.59 20.73 -20.50
N HIS A 496 18.25 20.80 -20.50
CA HIS A 496 17.36 19.71 -20.90
C HIS A 496 17.26 19.51 -22.43
N LEU A 497 17.89 20.37 -23.23
CA LEU A 497 18.05 20.24 -24.68
C LEU A 497 19.54 20.16 -25.09
N GLU A 498 20.47 20.06 -24.13
CA GLU A 498 21.92 19.97 -24.38
C GLU A 498 22.41 18.51 -24.36
N PHE A 499 21.77 17.62 -25.14
CA PHE A 499 22.25 16.24 -25.33
C PHE A 499 22.03 15.71 -26.77
N PRO A 500 23.04 15.07 -27.38
CA PRO A 500 24.45 15.16 -26.99
C PRO A 500 24.91 16.63 -26.99
N PRO A 501 25.95 16.99 -26.23
CA PRO A 501 26.42 18.38 -26.15
C PRO A 501 26.81 18.85 -27.55
N VAL A 502 26.15 19.90 -28.02
CA VAL A 502 26.53 20.57 -29.27
C VAL A 502 27.71 21.47 -28.94
N ALA A 503 28.83 21.29 -29.62
CA ALA A 503 29.94 22.22 -29.49
C ALA A 503 29.44 23.62 -29.89
N ALA A 504 29.65 24.62 -29.03
CA ALA A 504 29.29 25.99 -29.37
C ALA A 504 30.02 26.36 -30.67
N GLU A 505 29.27 26.68 -31.74
CA GLU A 505 29.90 27.25 -32.93
C GLU A 505 30.65 28.52 -32.51
N PRO A 506 31.93 28.67 -32.92
CA PRO A 506 32.68 29.86 -32.59
C PRO A 506 31.95 31.06 -33.17
N LEU A 507 31.59 32.03 -32.32
CA LEU A 507 30.97 33.28 -32.74
C LEU A 507 31.75 33.85 -33.93
N PRO A 508 31.10 34.21 -35.05
CA PRO A 508 31.79 34.86 -36.14
C PRO A 508 32.47 36.11 -35.58
N LYS A 509 33.80 36.16 -35.70
CA LYS A 509 34.59 37.32 -35.30
C LYS A 509 34.01 38.51 -36.04
N VAL A 510 33.40 39.43 -35.29
CA VAL A 510 32.94 40.72 -35.81
C VAL A 510 34.19 41.42 -36.33
N ALA A 511 34.31 41.51 -37.65
CA ALA A 511 35.35 42.27 -38.34
C ALA A 511 34.99 43.76 -38.38
#